data_AF-A0A0A7IE06-F1
#
_entry.id   AF-A0A0A7IE06-F1
#
_cell.length_a   1.000
_cell.length_b   1.000
_cell.length_c   1.000
_cell.angle_alpha   90.00
_cell.angle_beta   90.00
_cell.angle_gamma   90.00
#
_symmetry.space_group_name_H-M   'P 1'
#
loop_
_entity.id
_entity.type
_entity.pdbx_description
1 polymer ?
#
loop_
_entity_poly.entity_id
_entity_poly.type
_entity_poly.pdbx_seq_one_letter_code
_entity_poly.pdbx_strand_id
1 'polypeptide(L)'
;MTEQKIEELEPVTPFMMRRPETLPSFDGVIPLQSSSEPARYRVVSCLSRTFNAEQVHELVMHVCRVTCVAVEILRRRQPSRILAKFAEPECIERLEYMRSLLSDYMEELAVLHKRHIYPPVEFVWLNGVLTSECKLDISLGMRVGAQTHVGGLVFERKRGRWICMMVDIG
;
A
#
# COMPACT_ATOMS: atom_id res chain seq x y z
N MET A 1 39.02 51.44 15.90
CA MET A 1 38.20 50.62 14.99
C MET A 1 38.29 49.20 15.50
N THR A 2 37.15 48.68 15.94
CA THR A 2 37.01 47.55 16.86
C THR A 2 37.07 46.23 16.09
N GLU A 3 38.01 45.35 16.46
CA GLU A 3 38.11 43.99 15.92
C GLU A 3 36.90 43.16 16.39
N GLN A 4 36.10 42.67 15.44
CA GLN A 4 35.01 41.75 15.71
C GLN A 4 35.59 40.36 16.01
N LYS A 5 35.37 39.90 17.23
CA LYS A 5 35.68 38.56 17.71
C LYS A 5 34.73 37.58 17.01
N ILE A 6 35.29 36.67 16.21
CA ILE A 6 34.53 35.58 15.58
C ILE A 6 34.05 34.66 16.71
N GLU A 7 32.74 34.53 16.84
CA GLU A 7 32.08 33.64 17.78
C GLU A 7 32.37 32.19 17.34
N GLU A 8 33.02 31.42 18.20
CA GLU A 8 33.27 29.99 17.97
C GLU A 8 31.93 29.26 17.92
N LEU A 9 31.55 28.81 16.72
CA LEU A 9 30.43 27.91 16.51
C LEU A 9 30.71 26.59 17.23
N GLU A 10 29.82 26.20 18.16
CA GLU A 10 29.93 24.91 18.82
C GLU A 10 29.98 23.76 17.79
N PRO A 11 30.83 22.75 18.00
CA PRO A 11 30.93 21.63 17.08
C PRO A 11 29.60 20.90 17.01
N VAL A 12 29.01 20.85 15.82
CA VAL A 12 27.87 19.99 15.52
C VAL A 12 28.26 18.58 15.94
N THR A 13 27.57 18.05 16.94
CA THR A 13 27.79 16.66 17.37
C THR A 13 27.65 15.77 16.14
N PRO A 14 28.63 14.91 15.83
CA PRO A 14 28.52 14.02 14.70
C PRO A 14 27.23 13.23 14.91
N PHE A 15 26.38 13.18 13.88
CA PHE A 15 25.22 12.28 13.84
C PHE A 15 25.74 10.92 14.29
N MET A 16 25.47 10.56 15.55
CA MET A 16 25.97 9.30 16.10
C MET A 16 25.25 8.24 15.30
N MET A 17 25.96 7.62 14.35
CA MET A 17 25.52 6.40 13.68
C MET A 17 25.41 5.34 14.77
N ARG A 18 24.25 5.30 15.44
CA ARG A 18 23.84 4.12 16.19
C ARG A 18 23.97 2.97 15.20
N ARG A 19 24.63 1.88 15.63
CA ARG A 19 24.60 0.64 14.84
C ARG A 19 23.13 0.37 14.50
N PRO A 20 22.80 0.05 13.24
CA PRO A 20 21.42 -0.19 12.87
C PRO A 20 20.92 -1.37 13.69
N GLU A 21 20.15 -1.09 14.73
CA GLU A 21 19.33 -2.11 15.37
C GLU A 21 18.35 -2.59 14.29
N THR A 22 18.34 -3.90 14.04
CA THR A 22 17.42 -4.50 13.08
C THR A 22 16.01 -4.21 13.55
N LEU A 23 15.28 -3.39 12.77
CA LEU A 23 13.91 -3.04 13.08
C LEU A 23 13.06 -4.33 13.16
N PRO A 24 12.08 -4.40 14.09
CA PRO A 24 11.14 -5.51 14.15
C PRO A 24 10.49 -5.75 12.78
N SER A 25 10.45 -7.00 12.34
CA SER A 25 9.84 -7.40 11.07
C SER A 25 8.84 -8.52 11.27
N PHE A 26 7.77 -8.45 10.48
CA PHE A 26 6.67 -9.40 10.45
C PHE A 26 6.59 -9.95 9.03
N ASP A 27 7.12 -11.16 8.85
CA ASP A 27 7.12 -11.86 7.58
C ASP A 27 6.00 -12.90 7.55
N GLY A 28 5.41 -13.10 6.38
CA GLY A 28 4.41 -14.14 6.19
C GLY A 28 4.03 -14.32 4.72
N VAL A 29 2.93 -15.02 4.50
CA VAL A 29 2.42 -15.33 3.17
C VAL A 29 0.96 -14.92 3.02
N ILE A 30 0.61 -14.43 1.83
CA ILE A 30 -0.76 -14.20 1.40
C ILE A 30 -1.18 -15.48 0.68
N PRO A 31 -2.20 -16.21 1.19
CA PRO A 31 -2.67 -17.41 0.53
C PRO A 31 -3.27 -17.05 -0.84
N LEU A 32 -2.81 -17.72 -1.90
CA LEU A 32 -3.39 -17.59 -3.24
C LEU A 32 -4.54 -18.59 -3.41
N GLN A 33 -5.53 -18.24 -4.24
CA GLN A 33 -6.61 -19.14 -4.61
C GLN A 33 -6.28 -20.02 -5.84
N SER A 34 -5.17 -19.74 -6.54
CA SER A 34 -4.69 -20.47 -7.72
C SER A 34 -3.42 -21.31 -7.42
N SER A 35 -3.01 -22.17 -8.35
CA SER A 35 -1.91 -23.14 -8.19
C SER A 35 -0.49 -22.52 -8.18
N SER A 36 -0.37 -21.21 -7.96
CA SER A 36 0.89 -20.47 -7.94
C SER A 36 1.50 -20.44 -6.53
N GLU A 37 2.81 -20.20 -6.43
CA GLU A 37 3.50 -20.04 -5.15
C GLU A 37 2.89 -18.87 -4.36
N PRO A 38 2.57 -19.03 -3.07
CA PRO A 38 1.94 -17.97 -2.29
C PRO A 38 2.80 -16.71 -2.21
N ALA A 39 2.15 -15.55 -2.29
CA ALA A 39 2.85 -14.26 -2.29
C ALA A 39 3.43 -13.98 -0.91
N ARG A 40 4.69 -13.55 -0.85
CA ARG A 40 5.33 -13.23 0.43
C ARG A 40 5.04 -11.78 0.80
N TYR A 41 4.82 -11.54 2.08
CA TYR A 41 4.81 -10.20 2.62
C TYR A 41 5.88 -10.01 3.70
N ARG A 42 6.36 -8.76 3.80
CA ARG A 42 7.21 -8.28 4.88
C ARG A 42 6.72 -6.93 5.36
N VAL A 43 6.43 -6.81 6.65
CA VAL A 43 6.11 -5.53 7.29
C VAL A 43 7.16 -5.21 8.33
N VAL A 44 7.81 -4.07 8.20
CA VAL A 44 8.79 -3.57 9.17
C VAL A 44 8.14 -2.54 10.08
N SER A 45 8.50 -2.51 11.36
CA SER A 45 8.01 -1.52 12.30
C SER A 45 9.10 -0.57 12.76
N CYS A 46 8.82 0.73 12.66
CA CYS A 46 9.67 1.78 13.23
C CYS A 46 9.36 2.07 14.72
N LEU A 47 8.52 1.24 15.35
CA LEU A 47 8.01 1.44 16.70
C LEU A 47 8.83 0.68 17.74
N SER A 48 8.94 1.26 18.93
CA SER A 48 9.45 0.58 20.13
C SER A 48 8.42 -0.36 20.76
N ARG A 49 7.13 -0.17 20.47
CA ARG A 49 6.03 -1.03 20.95
C ARG A 49 5.68 -2.09 19.91
N THR A 50 5.39 -3.30 20.38
CA THR A 50 5.22 -4.46 19.51
C THR A 50 3.76 -4.64 19.09
N PHE A 51 3.49 -4.54 17.79
CA PHE A 51 2.40 -5.28 17.19
C PHE A 51 2.68 -6.79 17.34
N ASN A 52 1.64 -7.61 17.43
CA ASN A 52 1.82 -9.05 17.31
C ASN A 52 1.70 -9.47 15.83
N ALA A 53 2.24 -10.64 15.48
CA ALA A 53 2.26 -11.11 14.10
C ALA A 53 0.87 -11.34 13.50
N GLU A 54 -0.11 -11.74 14.33
CA GLU A 54 -1.49 -11.98 13.92
C GLU A 54 -2.20 -10.68 13.51
N GLN A 55 -2.05 -9.61 14.30
CA GLN A 55 -2.59 -8.28 14.00
C GLN A 55 -2.03 -7.73 12.70
N VAL A 56 -0.72 -7.92 12.47
CA VAL A 56 -0.08 -7.49 11.21
C VAL A 56 -0.57 -8.34 10.05
N HIS A 57 -0.75 -9.65 10.24
CA HIS A 57 -1.31 -10.53 9.22
C HIS A 57 -2.73 -10.10 8.83
N GLU A 58 -3.62 -9.87 9.80
CA GLU A 58 -4.98 -9.39 9.54
C GLU A 58 -4.98 -8.04 8.79
N LEU A 59 -4.07 -7.15 9.15
CA LEU A 59 -3.91 -5.86 8.48
C LEU A 59 -3.44 -6.03 7.03
N VAL A 60 -2.49 -6.94 6.77
CA VAL A 60 -2.06 -7.28 5.41
C VAL A 60 -3.22 -7.87 4.60
N MET A 61 -4.02 -8.75 5.18
CA MET A 61 -5.21 -9.30 4.50
C MET A 61 -6.25 -8.21 4.20
N HIS A 62 -6.40 -7.22 5.08
CA HIS A 62 -7.24 -6.05 4.84
C HIS A 62 -6.72 -5.18 3.69
N VAL A 63 -5.41 -4.95 3.64
CA VAL A 63 -4.74 -4.26 2.51
C VAL A 63 -5.06 -4.99 1.20
N CYS A 64 -4.83 -6.30 1.14
CA CYS A 64 -5.11 -7.11 -0.04
C CYS A 64 -6.58 -6.98 -0.49
N ARG A 65 -7.53 -7.00 0.45
CA ARG A 65 -8.95 -6.82 0.15
C ARG A 65 -9.25 -5.47 -0.48
N VAL A 66 -8.71 -4.38 0.07
CA VAL A 66 -8.88 -3.03 -0.47
C VAL A 66 -8.29 -2.92 -1.87
N THR A 67 -7.09 -3.45 -2.08
CA THR A 67 -6.43 -3.48 -3.39
C THR A 67 -7.27 -4.23 -4.43
N CYS A 68 -7.78 -5.43 -4.09
CA CYS A 68 -8.64 -6.18 -5.00
C CYS A 68 -9.90 -5.39 -5.39
N VAL A 69 -10.55 -4.73 -4.43
CA VAL A 69 -11.73 -3.89 -4.72
C VAL A 69 -11.36 -2.69 -5.59
N ALA A 70 -10.24 -2.03 -5.31
CA ALA A 70 -9.74 -0.90 -6.11
C ALA A 70 -9.48 -1.30 -7.57
N VAL A 71 -8.80 -2.44 -7.80
CA VAL A 71 -8.58 -2.98 -9.16
C VAL A 71 -9.90 -3.25 -9.88
N GLU A 72 -10.88 -3.84 -9.20
CA GLU A 72 -12.18 -4.13 -9.81
C GLU A 72 -13.00 -2.86 -10.11
N ILE A 73 -12.80 -1.77 -9.36
CA ILE A 73 -13.35 -0.44 -9.67
C ILE A 73 -12.69 0.13 -10.93
N LEU A 74 -11.35 0.07 -11.03
CA LEU A 74 -10.61 0.53 -12.21
C LEU A 74 -11.05 -0.24 -13.47
N ARG A 75 -11.33 -1.56 -13.34
CA ARG A 75 -11.90 -2.41 -14.40
C ARG A 75 -13.40 -2.20 -14.67
N ARG A 76 -14.06 -1.26 -13.98
CA ARG A 76 -15.51 -0.97 -14.08
C ARG A 76 -16.42 -2.15 -13.71
N ARG A 77 -15.93 -3.09 -12.91
CA ARG A 77 -16.68 -4.28 -12.47
C ARG A 77 -17.39 -4.08 -11.14
N GLN A 78 -16.94 -3.11 -10.34
CA GLN A 78 -17.52 -2.78 -9.05
C GLN A 78 -17.77 -1.27 -8.92
N PRO A 79 -18.86 -0.86 -8.25
CA PRO A 79 -19.08 0.53 -7.94
C PRO A 79 -18.13 0.99 -6.81
N SER A 80 -17.59 2.19 -6.98
CA SER A 80 -16.67 2.88 -6.07
C SER A 80 -17.18 2.96 -4.62
N ARG A 81 -18.50 3.11 -4.42
CA ARG A 81 -19.17 3.17 -3.10
C ARG A 81 -18.86 2.00 -2.17
N ILE A 82 -18.42 0.85 -2.69
CA ILE A 82 -18.02 -0.30 -1.86
C ILE A 82 -16.79 0.03 -1.01
N LEU A 83 -15.90 0.91 -1.48
CA LEU A 83 -14.73 1.36 -0.72
C LEU A 83 -15.06 2.35 0.41
N ALA A 84 -16.27 2.91 0.48
CA ALA A 84 -16.62 3.90 1.50
C ALA A 84 -16.50 3.38 2.95
N LYS A 85 -16.48 2.06 3.15
CA LYS A 85 -16.25 1.44 4.46
C LYS A 85 -14.76 1.26 4.81
N PHE A 86 -13.88 1.38 3.83
CA PHE A 86 -12.48 0.99 3.91
C PHE A 86 -11.50 2.08 3.48
N ALA A 87 -11.96 3.14 2.82
CA ALA A 87 -11.16 4.23 2.29
C ALA A 87 -11.83 5.59 2.54
N GLU A 88 -11.01 6.65 2.59
CA GLU A 88 -11.50 8.02 2.65
C GLU A 88 -12.15 8.45 1.32
N PRO A 89 -13.10 9.41 1.33
CA PRO A 89 -13.75 9.89 0.12
C PRO A 89 -12.77 10.37 -0.96
N GLU A 90 -11.72 11.08 -0.57
CA GLU A 90 -10.69 11.61 -1.49
C GLU A 90 -9.93 10.49 -2.24
N CYS A 91 -9.74 9.35 -1.57
CA CYS A 91 -9.13 8.15 -2.15
C CYS A 91 -10.05 7.53 -3.22
N ILE A 92 -11.36 7.54 -2.96
CA ILE A 92 -12.39 7.04 -3.88
C ILE A 92 -12.50 7.96 -5.11
N GLU A 93 -12.52 9.27 -4.91
CA GLU A 93 -12.56 10.27 -5.98
C GLU A 93 -11.36 10.12 -6.93
N ARG A 94 -10.15 9.92 -6.39
CA ARG A 94 -8.94 9.65 -7.20
C ARG A 94 -9.08 8.39 -8.05
N LEU A 95 -9.58 7.29 -7.48
CA LEU A 95 -9.82 6.06 -8.24
C LEU A 95 -10.86 6.26 -9.35
N GLU A 96 -11.92 7.02 -9.10
CA GLU A 96 -12.93 7.32 -10.11
C GLU A 96 -12.38 8.17 -11.25
N TYR A 97 -11.54 9.15 -10.92
CA TYR A 97 -10.83 9.96 -11.91
C TYR A 97 -9.84 9.13 -12.72
N MET A 98 -9.02 8.29 -12.07
CA MET A 98 -8.12 7.38 -12.78
C MET A 98 -8.90 6.45 -13.74
N ARG A 99 -10.02 5.90 -13.27
CA ARG A 99 -10.93 5.09 -14.09
C ARG A 99 -11.52 5.85 -15.28
N SER A 100 -11.76 7.17 -15.16
CA SER A 100 -12.26 7.99 -16.27
C SER A 100 -11.16 8.29 -17.29
N LEU A 101 -9.90 8.43 -16.88
CA LEU A 101 -8.76 8.56 -17.79
C LEU A 101 -8.47 7.26 -18.56
N LEU A 102 -8.66 6.11 -17.90
CA LEU A 102 -8.48 4.79 -18.53
C LEU A 102 -9.60 4.44 -19.54
N SER A 103 -10.68 5.24 -19.64
CA SER A 103 -11.79 4.99 -20.57
C SER A 103 -11.31 4.89 -22.03
N ASP A 104 -10.43 5.81 -22.43
CA ASP A 104 -9.99 5.96 -23.82
C ASP A 104 -9.05 4.81 -24.24
N TYR A 105 -8.36 4.19 -23.28
CA TYR A 105 -7.47 3.05 -23.49
C TYR A 105 -8.19 1.69 -23.47
N MET A 106 -9.37 1.63 -22.82
CA MET A 106 -10.12 0.38 -22.62
C MET A 106 -11.08 0.02 -23.77
N GLU A 107 -11.31 0.92 -24.75
CA GLU A 107 -12.12 0.61 -25.93
C GLU A 107 -11.49 -0.50 -26.80
N GLU A 108 -10.16 -0.59 -26.88
CA GLU A 108 -9.48 -1.72 -27.55
C GLU A 108 -9.65 -3.04 -26.78
N LEU A 109 -9.75 -2.99 -25.45
CA LEU A 109 -10.00 -4.13 -24.56
C LEU A 109 -11.49 -4.53 -24.50
N ALA A 110 -12.39 -3.82 -25.18
CA ALA A 110 -13.82 -4.15 -25.25
C ALA A 110 -14.09 -5.53 -25.88
N VAL A 111 -13.16 -6.05 -26.70
CA VAL A 111 -13.25 -7.40 -27.28
C VAL A 111 -13.13 -8.48 -26.20
N LEU A 112 -12.30 -8.27 -25.18
CA LEU A 112 -12.15 -9.19 -24.04
C LEU A 112 -13.31 -9.05 -23.04
N HIS A 113 -13.84 -7.83 -22.86
CA HIS A 113 -15.04 -7.58 -22.04
C HIS A 113 -16.25 -8.42 -22.50
N LYS A 114 -16.44 -8.60 -23.81
CA LYS A 114 -17.55 -9.41 -24.36
C LYS A 114 -17.55 -10.88 -23.92
N ARG A 115 -16.39 -11.44 -23.56
CA ARG A 115 -16.27 -12.85 -23.12
C ARG A 115 -16.34 -13.05 -21.61
N HIS A 116 -16.41 -11.98 -20.81
CA HIS A 116 -16.46 -12.04 -19.33
C HIS A 116 -15.32 -12.82 -18.65
N ILE A 117 -14.23 -13.11 -19.36
CA ILE A 117 -13.06 -13.79 -18.80
C ILE A 117 -12.10 -12.72 -18.28
N TYR A 118 -12.16 -12.47 -16.97
CA TYR A 118 -11.24 -11.56 -16.29
C TYR A 118 -10.28 -12.37 -15.43
N PRO A 119 -8.97 -12.24 -15.65
CA PRO A 119 -7.99 -12.84 -14.77
C PRO A 119 -8.15 -12.33 -13.33
N PRO A 120 -8.01 -13.22 -12.33
CA PRO A 120 -7.99 -12.80 -10.93
C PRO A 120 -6.81 -11.86 -10.66
N VAL A 121 -6.92 -11.06 -9.61
CA VAL A 121 -5.77 -10.33 -9.06
C VAL A 121 -4.95 -11.32 -8.25
N GLU A 122 -3.71 -11.53 -8.66
CA GLU A 122 -2.76 -12.39 -7.94
C GLU A 122 -1.66 -11.52 -7.32
N PHE A 123 -1.49 -11.56 -6.00
CA PHE A 123 -0.37 -10.86 -5.38
C PHE A 123 0.94 -11.59 -5.71
N VAL A 124 2.02 -10.83 -5.89
CA VAL A 124 3.37 -11.37 -6.12
C VAL A 124 4.24 -11.12 -4.89
N TRP A 125 4.18 -9.91 -4.35
CA TRP A 125 4.89 -9.51 -3.13
C TRP A 125 4.17 -8.33 -2.47
N LEU A 126 4.39 -8.15 -1.17
CA LEU A 126 3.92 -6.99 -0.41
C LEU A 126 4.98 -6.56 0.60
N ASN A 127 5.31 -5.28 0.60
CA ASN A 127 6.22 -4.68 1.57
C ASN A 127 5.50 -3.57 2.31
N GLY A 128 5.63 -3.53 3.63
CA GLY A 128 4.99 -2.55 4.47
C GLY A 128 5.92 -1.93 5.51
N VAL A 129 5.61 -0.70 5.91
CA VAL A 129 6.29 0.00 7.00
C VAL A 129 5.23 0.57 7.93
N LEU A 130 5.25 0.12 9.19
CA LEU A 130 4.50 0.75 10.28
C LEU A 130 5.29 1.97 10.76
N THR A 131 4.89 3.14 10.29
CA THR A 131 5.53 4.43 10.62
C THR A 131 5.03 5.00 11.95
N SER A 132 3.85 4.57 12.42
CA SER A 132 3.34 4.85 13.76
C SER A 132 2.38 3.75 14.23
N GLU A 133 1.89 3.80 15.48
CA GLU A 133 0.87 2.87 15.98
C GLU A 133 -0.45 2.93 15.16
N CYS A 134 -0.65 4.01 14.42
CA CYS A 134 -1.86 4.30 13.67
C CYS A 134 -1.61 4.50 12.18
N LYS A 135 -0.41 4.21 11.65
CA LYS A 135 -0.08 4.44 10.23
C LYS A 135 0.75 3.32 9.64
N LEU A 136 0.31 2.84 8.48
CA LEU A 136 0.95 1.80 7.68
C LEU A 136 1.09 2.28 6.24
N ASP A 137 2.32 2.30 5.75
CA ASP A 137 2.65 2.58 4.37
C ASP A 137 2.98 1.26 3.65
N ILE A 138 2.38 1.00 2.49
CA ILE A 138 2.51 -0.26 1.74
C ILE A 138 2.97 0.01 0.31
N SER A 139 3.83 -0.88 -0.18
CA SER A 139 4.05 -1.12 -1.60
C SER A 139 3.76 -2.58 -1.93
N LEU A 140 3.14 -2.85 -3.07
CA LEU A 140 2.83 -4.22 -3.48
C LEU A 140 3.02 -4.42 -4.98
N GLY A 141 3.28 -5.67 -5.34
CA GLY A 141 3.26 -6.14 -6.72
C GLY A 141 2.12 -7.12 -6.90
N MET A 142 1.39 -6.98 -8.02
CA MET A 142 0.29 -7.86 -8.37
C MET A 142 0.28 -8.16 -9.85
N ARG A 143 -0.31 -9.30 -10.21
CA ARG A 143 -0.54 -9.72 -11.58
C ARG A 143 -2.02 -9.70 -11.89
N VAL A 144 -2.32 -9.19 -13.07
CA VAL A 144 -3.64 -9.12 -13.68
C VAL A 144 -3.51 -9.76 -15.05
N GLY A 145 -3.80 -11.06 -15.13
CA GLY A 145 -3.61 -11.82 -16.37
C GLY A 145 -2.15 -11.90 -16.76
N ALA A 146 -1.81 -11.38 -17.94
CA ALA A 146 -0.43 -11.31 -18.40
C ALA A 146 0.32 -10.04 -17.93
N GLN A 147 -0.39 -9.09 -17.32
CA GLN A 147 0.19 -7.80 -16.91
C GLN A 147 0.61 -7.82 -15.45
N THR A 148 1.76 -7.22 -15.18
CA THR A 148 2.25 -7.00 -13.81
C THR A 148 2.10 -5.53 -13.47
N HIS A 149 1.54 -5.28 -12.31
CA HIS A 149 1.22 -3.97 -11.77
C HIS A 149 1.93 -3.79 -10.44
N VAL A 150 2.20 -2.53 -10.11
CA VAL A 150 2.72 -2.13 -8.80
C VAL A 150 1.78 -1.11 -8.19
N GLY A 151 1.63 -1.15 -6.87
CA GLY A 151 0.74 -0.24 -6.18
C GLY A 151 1.30 0.26 -4.87
N GLY A 152 0.86 1.45 -4.47
CA GLY A 152 1.11 2.06 -3.19
C GLY A 152 -0.21 2.24 -2.43
N LEU A 153 -0.21 1.93 -1.13
CA LEU A 153 -1.33 2.22 -0.26
C LEU A 153 -0.85 2.81 1.05
N VAL A 154 -1.65 3.73 1.61
CA VAL A 154 -1.42 4.26 2.96
C VAL A 154 -2.67 4.03 3.77
N PHE A 155 -2.51 3.43 4.94
CA PHE A 155 -3.59 3.19 5.89
C PHE A 155 -3.36 3.98 7.17
N GLU A 156 -4.44 4.56 7.69
CA GLU A 156 -4.47 5.17 9.01
C GLU A 156 -5.56 4.57 9.89
N ARG A 157 -5.24 4.38 11.18
CA ARG A 157 -6.20 3.86 12.15
C ARG A 157 -7.06 4.98 12.71
N LYS A 158 -8.33 5.04 12.28
CA LYS A 158 -9.34 6.01 12.73
C LYS A 158 -10.45 5.31 13.50
N ARG A 159 -10.69 5.72 14.75
CA ARG A 159 -11.74 5.17 15.63
C ARG A 159 -11.71 3.63 15.67
N GLY A 160 -10.51 3.06 15.80
CA GLY A 160 -10.29 1.61 15.90
C GLY A 160 -10.24 0.85 14.56
N ARG A 161 -10.53 1.50 13.42
CA ARG A 161 -10.54 0.87 12.08
C ARG A 161 -9.38 1.38 11.22
N TRP A 162 -8.81 0.51 10.40
CA TRP A 162 -7.82 0.89 9.41
C TRP A 162 -8.50 1.37 8.13
N ILE A 163 -8.30 2.64 7.80
CA ILE A 163 -8.89 3.33 6.65
C ILE A 163 -7.78 3.66 5.66
N CYS A 164 -7.99 3.30 4.40
CA CYS A 164 -7.11 3.61 3.28
C CYS A 164 -7.21 5.11 2.98
N MET A 165 -6.11 5.81 3.23
CA MET A 165 -5.95 7.25 2.99
C MET A 165 -5.52 7.54 1.56
N MET A 166 -4.75 6.61 0.98
CA MET A 166 -4.25 6.71 -0.40
C MET A 166 -4.20 5.32 -1.00
N VAL A 167 -4.58 5.24 -2.28
CA VAL A 167 -4.38 4.07 -3.14
C VAL A 167 -3.91 4.57 -4.50
N ASP A 168 -2.85 3.98 -4.99
CA ASP A 168 -2.32 4.21 -6.32
C ASP A 168 -1.92 2.86 -6.92
N ILE A 169 -2.31 2.62 -8.16
CA ILE A 169 -2.14 1.34 -8.85
C ILE A 169 -1.67 1.63 -10.28
N GLY A 170 -0.41 1.32 -10.58
CA GLY A 170 0.20 1.40 -11.92
C GLY A 170 0.27 0.04 -12.60
#